data_AF-A0A2Z5U8I2-F1
#
_entry.id   AF-A0A2Z5U8I2-F1
#
_cell.length_a   1.000
_cell.length_b   1.000
_cell.length_c   1.000
_cell.angle_alpha   90.00
_cell.angle_beta   90.00
_cell.angle_gamma   90.00
#
_symmetry.space_group_name_H-M   'P 1'
#
loop_
_entity.id
_entity.type
_entity.pdbx_description
1 polymer ?
#
loop_
_entity_poly.entity_id
_entity_poly.type
_entity_poly.pdbx_seq_one_letter_code
_entity_poly.pdbx_strand_id
1 'polypeptide(L)'
;ELMLVADALRLGGAILGTYPDMLAPQLVGRLLPEAAQNPAVSSLLKQCHDKGKNHCALLPSHHCLHTPGGPLKYSLEGHQFAVFAFRLSSDKRYVVSISSRVISWDLSTSDLARDLCPQLE
;
A
#
# COMPACT_ATOMS: atom_id res chain seq x y z
N GLU A 1 10.03 15.55 -3.29
CA GLU A 1 8.61 15.41 -3.71
C GLU A 1 8.30 14.08 -4.41
N LEU A 2 8.93 13.73 -5.55
CA LEU A 2 8.61 12.49 -6.29
C LEU A 2 8.69 11.21 -5.43
N MET A 3 9.73 11.08 -4.60
CA MET A 3 9.90 9.92 -3.72
C MET A 3 8.83 9.81 -2.64
N LEU A 4 8.30 10.93 -2.13
CA LEU A 4 7.21 10.91 -1.15
C LEU A 4 5.92 10.36 -1.75
N VAL A 5 5.61 10.78 -2.98
CA VAL A 5 4.43 10.29 -3.70
C VAL A 5 4.62 8.81 -4.08
N ALA A 6 5.80 8.42 -4.56
CA ALA A 6 6.10 7.03 -4.86
C ALA A 6 5.99 6.12 -3.62
N ASP A 7 6.52 6.56 -2.47
CA ASP A 7 6.39 5.83 -1.21
C ASP A 7 4.94 5.78 -0.72
N ALA A 8 4.14 6.86 -0.91
CA ALA A 8 2.72 6.87 -0.56
C ALA A 8 1.92 5.87 -1.42
N LEU A 9 2.21 5.80 -2.72
CA LEU A 9 1.61 4.82 -3.64
C LEU A 9 1.98 3.39 -3.24
N ARG A 10 3.24 3.14 -2.90
CA ARG A 10 3.72 1.83 -2.45
C ARG A 10 3.03 1.39 -1.15
N LEU A 11 2.89 2.30 -0.18
CA LEU A 11 2.15 2.06 1.06
C LEU A 11 0.65 1.85 0.84
N GLY A 12 0.09 2.37 -0.25
CA GLY A 12 -1.30 2.14 -0.66
C GLY A 12 -1.47 0.98 -1.65
N GLY A 13 -0.37 0.33 -2.07
CA GLY A 13 -0.35 -0.57 -3.23
C GLY A 13 -1.35 -1.72 -3.14
N ALA A 14 -1.44 -2.37 -1.97
CA ALA A 14 -2.38 -3.47 -1.74
C ALA A 14 -3.84 -3.05 -2.00
N ILE A 15 -4.22 -1.85 -1.54
CA ILE A 15 -5.56 -1.30 -1.75
C ILE A 15 -5.74 -0.85 -3.20
N LEU A 16 -4.76 -0.14 -3.76
CA LEU A 16 -4.85 0.44 -5.10
C LEU A 16 -4.84 -0.61 -6.22
N GLY A 17 -4.23 -1.77 -5.98
CA GLY A 17 -4.27 -2.90 -6.91
C GLY A 17 -5.68 -3.46 -7.10
N THR A 18 -6.51 -3.42 -6.04
CA THR A 18 -7.90 -3.93 -6.08
C THR A 18 -8.92 -2.81 -6.31
N TYR A 19 -8.68 -1.63 -5.73
CA TYR A 19 -9.59 -0.48 -5.71
C TYR A 19 -8.86 0.78 -6.19
N PRO A 20 -8.65 0.94 -7.51
CA PRO A 20 -7.90 2.07 -8.07
C PRO A 20 -8.56 3.43 -7.78
N ASP A 21 -9.89 3.46 -7.64
CA ASP A 21 -10.66 4.66 -7.30
C ASP A 21 -10.33 5.24 -5.91
N MET A 22 -9.66 4.44 -5.05
CA MET A 22 -9.16 4.88 -3.74
C MET A 22 -7.87 5.72 -3.83
N LEU A 23 -7.36 6.03 -5.03
CA LEU A 23 -6.13 6.82 -5.20
C LEU A 23 -6.14 8.13 -4.39
N ALA A 24 -7.20 8.93 -4.51
CA ALA A 24 -7.30 10.19 -3.81
C ALA A 24 -7.34 10.02 -2.27
N PRO A 25 -8.20 9.15 -1.70
CA PRO A 25 -8.13 8.83 -0.26
C PRO A 25 -6.75 8.38 0.22
N GLN A 26 -6.09 7.51 -0.53
CA GLN A 26 -4.78 6.94 -0.15
C GLN A 26 -3.68 8.02 -0.14
N LEU A 27 -3.70 8.97 -1.07
CA LEU A 27 -2.75 10.08 -1.12
C LEU A 27 -3.05 11.12 -0.03
N VAL A 28 -4.31 11.56 0.11
CA VAL A 28 -4.70 12.56 1.11
C VAL A 28 -4.42 12.07 2.53
N GLY A 29 -4.83 10.85 2.87
CA GLY A 29 -4.64 10.31 4.21
C GLY A 29 -3.17 10.19 4.65
N ARG A 30 -2.23 10.13 3.70
CA ARG A 30 -0.78 9.93 3.95
C ARG A 30 0.06 11.18 3.83
N LEU A 31 -0.20 12.01 2.81
CA LEU A 31 0.68 13.13 2.42
C LEU A 31 0.28 14.47 3.03
N LEU A 32 -0.86 14.58 3.70
CA LEU A 32 -1.30 15.83 4.35
C LEU A 32 -0.21 16.48 5.24
N PRO A 33 0.54 15.75 6.08
CA PRO A 33 1.62 16.35 6.89
C PRO A 33 2.74 16.99 6.07
N GLU A 34 2.99 16.46 4.87
CA GLU A 34 4.09 16.89 3.99
C GLU A 34 3.70 18.09 3.10
N ALA A 35 2.42 18.45 3.04
CA ALA A 35 1.91 19.44 2.10
C ALA A 35 2.45 20.86 2.37
N ALA A 36 2.74 21.21 3.61
CA ALA A 36 3.22 22.53 3.98
C ALA A 36 4.63 22.83 3.45
N GLN A 37 5.49 21.80 3.36
CA GLN A 37 6.87 21.94 2.91
C GLN A 37 7.06 21.61 1.43
N ASN A 38 6.03 21.07 0.75
CA ASN A 38 6.14 20.54 -0.60
C ASN A 38 5.02 21.10 -1.51
N PRO A 39 5.27 22.16 -2.29
CA PRO A 39 4.26 22.82 -3.12
C PRO A 39 3.61 21.91 -4.16
N ALA A 40 4.37 20.98 -4.76
CA ALA A 40 3.81 20.04 -5.74
C ALA A 40 2.91 19.02 -5.06
N VAL A 41 3.25 18.57 -3.85
CA VAL A 41 2.40 17.70 -3.03
C VAL A 41 1.12 18.44 -2.64
N SER A 42 1.21 19.70 -2.21
CA SER A 42 0.04 20.52 -1.89
C SER A 42 -0.92 20.67 -3.09
N SER A 43 -0.36 20.96 -4.27
CA SER A 43 -1.12 21.02 -5.53
C SER A 43 -1.77 19.68 -5.89
N LEU A 44 -1.05 18.56 -5.71
CA LEU A 44 -1.58 17.22 -5.93
C LEU A 44 -2.75 16.92 -4.97
N LEU A 45 -2.62 17.23 -3.69
CA LEU A 45 -3.67 16.99 -2.70
C LEU A 45 -4.92 17.83 -2.96
N LYS A 46 -4.75 19.06 -3.47
CA LYS A 46 -5.89 19.87 -3.94
C LYS A 46 -6.61 19.18 -5.10
N GLN A 47 -5.88 18.63 -6.07
CA GLN A 47 -6.49 17.86 -7.17
C GLN A 47 -7.19 16.59 -6.66
N CYS A 48 -6.62 15.89 -5.69
CA CYS A 48 -7.27 14.76 -5.03
C CYS A 48 -8.57 15.17 -4.34
N HIS A 49 -8.61 16.34 -3.69
CA HIS A 49 -9.82 16.86 -3.07
C HIS A 49 -10.90 17.26 -4.09
N ASP A 50 -10.51 17.97 -5.14
CA ASP A 50 -11.45 18.53 -6.12
C ASP A 50 -11.99 17.45 -7.07
N LYS A 51 -11.12 16.56 -7.55
CA LYS A 51 -11.47 15.53 -8.55
C LYS A 51 -11.71 14.16 -7.95
N GLY A 52 -11.15 13.86 -6.78
CA GLY A 52 -11.24 12.53 -6.17
C GLY A 52 -12.65 12.13 -5.77
N LYS A 53 -13.52 13.10 -5.47
CA LYS A 53 -14.95 12.90 -5.16
C LYS A 53 -15.73 12.22 -6.28
N ASN A 54 -15.25 12.31 -7.53
CA ASN A 54 -15.85 11.66 -8.68
C ASN A 54 -15.57 10.15 -8.73
N HIS A 55 -14.56 9.68 -7.99
CA HIS A 55 -14.15 8.26 -7.95
C HIS A 55 -14.43 7.64 -6.58
N CYS A 56 -14.27 8.40 -5.49
CA CYS A 56 -14.53 7.95 -4.13
C CYS A 56 -15.28 9.03 -3.34
N ALA A 57 -16.48 8.69 -2.85
CA ALA A 57 -17.33 9.62 -2.10
C ALA A 57 -16.74 10.01 -0.73
N LEU A 58 -15.86 9.18 -0.16
CA LEU A 58 -15.27 9.38 1.16
C LEU A 58 -13.79 9.78 1.03
N LEU A 59 -13.51 11.06 1.25
CA LEU A 59 -12.15 11.59 1.32
C LEU A 59 -11.77 11.94 2.76
N PRO A 60 -10.57 11.54 3.23
CA PRO A 60 -10.08 11.98 4.53
C PRO A 60 -9.97 13.50 4.60
N SER A 61 -10.36 14.07 5.73
CA SER A 61 -10.16 15.51 6.03
C SER A 61 -8.85 15.77 6.79
N HIS A 62 -8.25 14.74 7.38
CA HIS A 62 -7.04 14.80 8.18
C HIS A 62 -6.12 13.62 7.85
N HIS A 63 -4.86 13.72 8.27
CA HIS A 63 -3.92 12.61 8.22
C HIS A 63 -4.46 11.42 9.03
N CYS A 64 -4.53 10.24 8.40
CA CYS A 64 -5.13 9.05 9.00
C CYS A 64 -4.46 7.74 8.57
N LEU A 65 -3.40 7.80 7.76
CA LEU A 65 -2.67 6.65 7.23
C LEU A 65 -1.17 6.88 7.35
N HIS A 66 -0.36 5.83 7.41
CA HIS A 66 1.09 5.95 7.59
C HIS A 66 1.76 6.95 6.62
N THR A 67 2.49 7.91 7.18
CA THR A 67 3.28 8.88 6.40
C THR A 67 4.37 8.16 5.59
N PRO A 68 4.55 8.49 4.30
CA PRO A 68 5.64 7.96 3.49
C PRO A 68 7.01 8.40 4.01
N GLY A 69 8.06 7.68 3.61
CA GLY A 69 9.44 7.96 4.05
C GLY A 69 9.83 7.28 5.38
N GLY A 70 8.87 6.70 6.11
CA GLY A 70 9.11 5.89 7.30
C GLY A 70 9.72 4.50 7.03
N PRO A 71 9.91 3.70 8.09
CA PRO A 71 10.47 2.34 7.99
C PRO A 71 9.52 1.34 7.33
N LEU A 72 8.21 1.58 7.38
CA LEU A 72 7.22 0.76 6.69
C LEU A 72 7.32 1.01 5.17
N LYS A 73 7.50 -0.06 4.39
CA LYS A 73 7.59 0.01 2.93
C LYS A 73 6.44 -0.67 2.20
N TYR A 74 5.90 -1.76 2.75
CA TYR A 74 4.90 -2.59 2.09
C TYR A 74 3.85 -3.10 3.09
N SER A 75 2.60 -3.26 2.64
CA SER A 75 1.55 -4.04 3.29
C SER A 75 1.28 -5.26 2.40
N LEU A 76 1.41 -6.47 2.94
CA LEU A 76 1.23 -7.71 2.19
C LEU A 76 -0.11 -8.35 2.57
N GLU A 77 -1.13 -8.08 1.75
CA GLU A 77 -2.52 -8.50 2.01
C GLU A 77 -2.92 -9.65 1.09
N GLY A 78 -3.47 -10.72 1.66
CA GLY A 78 -3.99 -11.85 0.88
C GLY A 78 -4.35 -13.10 1.68
N HIS A 79 -3.79 -13.27 2.88
CA HIS A 79 -4.27 -14.34 3.77
C HIS A 79 -5.65 -14.01 4.33
N GLN A 80 -6.59 -14.95 4.22
CA GLN A 80 -7.94 -14.83 4.79
C GLN A 80 -7.96 -15.03 6.32
N PHE A 81 -6.95 -15.74 6.84
CA PHE A 81 -6.83 -16.08 8.27
C PHE A 81 -5.50 -15.56 8.84
N ALA A 82 -5.33 -15.71 10.16
CA ALA A 82 -4.13 -15.28 10.86
C ALA A 82 -2.86 -15.90 10.23
N VAL A 83 -1.83 -15.08 10.03
CA VAL A 83 -0.52 -15.54 9.60
C VAL A 83 0.21 -16.13 10.80
N PHE A 84 0.61 -17.39 10.70
CA PHE A 84 1.28 -18.11 11.78
C PHE A 84 2.79 -18.06 11.69
N ALA A 85 3.34 -17.92 10.48
CA ALA A 85 4.78 -17.83 10.25
C ALA A 85 5.10 -17.05 8.98
N PHE A 86 6.29 -16.47 8.94
CA PHE A 86 6.89 -15.94 7.72
C PHE A 86 8.41 -16.12 7.72
N ARG A 87 9.00 -16.19 6.52
CA ARG A 87 10.45 -16.26 6.31
C ARG A 87 10.85 -15.48 5.07
N LEU A 88 12.07 -14.94 5.12
CA LEU A 88 12.74 -14.41 3.94
C LEU A 88 13.45 -15.56 3.21
N SER A 89 13.42 -15.49 1.89
CA SER A 89 14.34 -16.23 1.01
C SER A 89 15.80 -15.86 1.29
N SER A 90 16.73 -16.76 0.96
CA SER A 90 18.17 -16.56 1.20
C SER A 90 18.75 -15.36 0.45
N ASP A 91 18.21 -15.07 -0.74
CA ASP A 91 18.55 -13.89 -1.55
C ASP A 91 17.81 -12.62 -1.13
N LYS A 92 16.92 -12.72 -0.11
CA LYS A 92 16.08 -11.63 0.42
C LYS A 92 15.15 -11.00 -0.63
N ARG A 93 14.89 -11.71 -1.74
CA ARG A 93 13.99 -11.20 -2.78
C ARG A 93 12.53 -11.45 -2.46
N TYR A 94 12.25 -12.58 -1.82
CA TYR A 94 10.90 -13.01 -1.48
C TYR A 94 10.68 -13.09 0.04
N VAL A 95 9.47 -12.74 0.47
CA VAL A 95 8.91 -13.15 1.75
C VAL A 95 7.93 -14.28 1.48
N VAL A 96 8.00 -15.35 2.26
CA VAL A 96 7.00 -16.42 2.26
C VAL A 96 6.24 -16.33 3.57
N SER A 97 4.92 -16.26 3.52
CA SER A 97 4.05 -16.26 4.70
C SER A 97 3.07 -17.44 4.68
N ILE A 98 2.74 -17.95 5.86
CA ILE A 98 1.98 -19.19 6.05
C ILE A 98 0.75 -18.92 6.92
N SER A 99 -0.42 -19.33 6.42
CA SER A 99 -1.69 -19.44 7.14
C SER A 99 -2.36 -20.78 6.74
N SER A 100 -3.61 -20.78 6.26
CA SER A 100 -4.22 -21.93 5.58
C SER A 100 -3.62 -22.21 4.19
N ARG A 101 -2.93 -21.22 3.61
CA ARG A 101 -2.16 -21.31 2.37
C ARG A 101 -0.75 -20.80 2.60
N VAL A 102 0.13 -21.06 1.63
CA VAL A 102 1.48 -20.51 1.59
C VAL A 102 1.56 -19.49 0.46
N ILE A 103 1.82 -18.24 0.80
CA ILE A 103 1.93 -17.15 -0.20
C ILE A 103 3.37 -16.65 -0.22
N SER A 104 3.94 -16.54 -1.42
CA SER A 104 5.23 -15.90 -1.67
C SER A 104 5.01 -14.52 -2.28
N TRP A 105 5.68 -13.51 -1.74
CA TRP A 105 5.61 -12.10 -2.13
C TRP A 105 6.94 -11.65 -2.68
N ASP A 106 6.98 -11.04 -3.87
CA ASP A 106 8.20 -10.42 -4.39
C ASP A 106 8.40 -9.06 -3.72
N LEU A 107 9.49 -8.87 -2.96
CA LEU A 107 9.76 -7.60 -2.28
C LEU A 107 10.15 -6.47 -3.23
N SER A 108 10.55 -6.76 -4.47
CA SER A 108 10.87 -5.71 -5.44
C SER A 108 9.61 -5.00 -5.95
N THR A 109 8.52 -5.74 -6.13
CA THR A 109 7.25 -5.21 -6.67
C THR A 109 6.12 -5.15 -5.65
N SER A 110 6.25 -5.86 -4.52
CA SER A 110 5.19 -6.14 -3.54
C SER A 110 3.99 -6.93 -4.05
N ASP A 111 4.13 -7.58 -5.20
CA ASP A 111 3.06 -8.40 -5.75
C ASP A 111 3.10 -9.82 -5.21
N LEU A 112 1.93 -10.47 -5.24
CA LEU A 112 1.81 -11.91 -5.04
C LEU A 112 2.59 -12.62 -6.16
N ALA A 113 3.68 -13.27 -5.78
CA ALA A 113 4.53 -14.02 -6.71
C ALA A 113 3.97 -15.43 -6.94
N ARG A 114 3.51 -16.09 -5.87
CA ARG A 114 2.87 -17.42 -5.91
C ARG A 114 1.91 -17.64 -4.75
N ASP A 115 0.78 -18.29 -5.01
CA ASP A 115 -0.13 -18.84 -4.00
C ASP A 115 -0.10 -20.38 -4.12
N LEU A 116 0.27 -21.05 -3.02
CA LEU A 116 0.26 -22.49 -2.91
C LEU A 116 -0.78 -22.88 -1.86
N CYS A 117 -1.88 -23.45 -2.33
CA CYS A 117 -2.82 -24.14 -1.46
C CYS A 117 -2.34 -25.60 -1.35
N PRO A 118 -1.78 -26.04 -0.21
CA PRO A 118 -1.55 -27.46 -0.02
C PRO A 118 -2.92 -28.14 -0.12
N GLN A 119 -3.11 -28.98 -1.13
CA GLN A 119 -4.28 -29.84 -1.20
C GLN A 119 -4.19 -30.77 0.03
N LEU A 120 -5.01 -30.50 1.04
CA LEU A 120 -5.31 -31.48 2.07
C LEU A 120 -6.15 -32.57 1.39
N GLU A 121 -5.49 -33.64 0.95
CA GLU A 121 -6.13 -34.97 0.89
C GLU A 121 -6.28 -35.54 2.30
#